data_AF-A0A4D7H178-F1
#
_entry.id   AF-A0A4D7H178-F1
#
_cell.length_a   1.000
_cell.length_b   1.000
_cell.length_c   1.000
_cell.angle_alpha   90.00
_cell.angle_beta   90.00
_cell.angle_gamma   90.00
#
_symmetry.space_group_name_H-M   'P 1'
#
loop_
_entity.id
_entity.type
_entity.pdbx_description
1 polymer ?
#
loop_
_entity_poly.entity_id
_entity_poly.type
_entity_poly.pdbx_seq_one_letter_code
_entity_poly.pdbx_strand_id
1 'polypeptide(L)'
;MTRPEIVTSVVKAVAAVDRVDPAKLDSLYEYIDPEILNKLYAQERGEWRFTFQYSDHQITVTHDERIFVDGILQSSEVAVRE
;
A
#
# COMPACT_ATOMS: atom_id res chain seq x y z
N MET A 1 -6.32 11.55 7.81
CA MET A 1 -5.84 11.12 6.49
C MET A 1 -7.01 10.55 5.72
N THR A 2 -7.16 10.96 4.47
CA THR A 2 -8.25 10.53 3.60
C THR A 2 -7.79 9.30 2.81
N ARG A 3 -8.61 8.26 2.78
CA ARG A 3 -8.42 6.93 2.15
C ARG A 3 -7.63 6.84 0.82
N PRO A 4 -7.66 7.81 -0.13
CA PRO A 4 -6.75 7.81 -1.28
C PRO A 4 -5.25 7.80 -0.94
N GLU A 5 -4.85 8.29 0.24
CA GLU A 5 -3.43 8.43 0.61
C GLU A 5 -2.75 7.07 0.84
N ILE A 6 -3.48 6.05 1.31
CA ILE A 6 -2.93 4.70 1.51
C ILE A 6 -2.59 4.05 0.17
N VAL A 7 -3.47 4.20 -0.83
CA VAL A 7 -3.29 3.66 -2.18
C VAL A 7 -2.06 4.29 -2.82
N THR A 8 -1.95 5.63 -2.76
CA THR A 8 -0.77 6.35 -3.24
C THR A 8 0.50 5.94 -2.49
N SER A 9 0.43 5.70 -1.19
CA SER A 9 1.58 5.26 -0.38
C SER A 9 2.05 3.86 -0.78
N VAL A 10 1.13 2.94 -1.06
CA VAL A 10 1.47 1.61 -1.57
C VAL A 10 2.16 1.71 -2.94
N VAL A 11 1.61 2.45 -3.91
CA VAL A 11 2.27 2.63 -5.22
C VAL A 11 3.67 3.21 -5.05
N LYS A 12 3.83 4.24 -4.20
CA LYS A 12 5.14 4.86 -3.93
C LYS A 12 6.12 3.89 -3.29
N ALA A 13 5.66 3.05 -2.36
CA ALA A 13 6.47 2.04 -1.70
C ALA A 13 7.00 1.00 -2.71
N VAL A 14 6.14 0.49 -3.60
CA VAL A 14 6.58 -0.43 -4.66
C VAL A 14 7.54 0.26 -5.64
N ALA A 15 7.21 1.48 -6.06
CA ALA A 15 8.05 2.27 -6.96
C ALA A 15 9.46 2.50 -6.39
N ALA A 16 9.56 2.75 -5.08
CA ALA A 16 10.83 2.93 -4.39
C ALA A 16 11.67 1.64 -4.38
N VAL A 17 11.03 0.48 -4.20
CA VAL A 17 11.71 -0.84 -4.21
C VAL A 17 12.21 -1.19 -5.60
N ASP A 18 11.35 -1.03 -6.61
CA ASP A 18 11.67 -1.35 -8.00
C ASP A 18 12.57 -0.27 -8.67
N ARG A 19 12.74 0.88 -8.01
CA ARG A 19 13.42 2.08 -8.52
C ARG A 19 12.85 2.57 -9.86
N VAL A 20 11.55 2.48 -9.99
CA VAL A 20 10.81 2.96 -11.16
C VAL A 20 9.88 4.10 -10.75
N ASP A 21 9.44 4.88 -11.73
CA ASP A 21 8.42 5.88 -11.47
C ASP A 21 7.09 5.21 -11.09
N PRO A 22 6.38 5.72 -10.09
CA PRO A 22 5.03 5.24 -9.75
C PRO A 22 4.01 5.43 -10.89
N ALA A 23 4.34 6.27 -11.88
CA ALA A 23 3.55 6.43 -13.09
C ALA A 23 3.86 5.38 -14.18
N LYS A 24 4.99 4.67 -14.07
CA LYS A 24 5.35 3.53 -14.93
C LYS A 24 4.86 2.20 -14.37
N LEU A 25 4.59 2.17 -13.07
CA LEU A 25 3.89 1.09 -12.41
C LEU A 25 2.45 1.01 -12.92
N ASP A 26 1.97 -0.22 -13.15
CA ASP A 26 0.57 -0.44 -13.48
C ASP A 26 -0.34 0.08 -12.37
N SER A 27 -1.53 0.53 -12.73
CA SER A 27 -2.44 1.03 -11.69
C SER A 27 -2.73 -0.07 -10.68
N LEU A 28 -2.63 0.22 -9.38
CA LEU A 28 -3.03 -0.73 -8.32
C LEU A 28 -4.43 -1.29 -8.59
N TYR A 29 -5.32 -0.46 -9.16
CA TYR A 29 -6.67 -0.81 -9.62
C TYR A 29 -6.72 -2.03 -10.57
N GLU A 30 -5.67 -2.31 -11.34
CA GLU A 30 -5.58 -3.47 -12.24
C GLU A 30 -5.39 -4.79 -11.46
N TYR A 31 -4.80 -4.72 -10.26
CA TYR A 31 -4.47 -5.90 -9.44
C TYR A 31 -5.40 -6.04 -8.24
N ILE A 32 -5.84 -4.92 -7.69
CA ILE A 32 -6.67 -4.83 -6.50
C ILE A 32 -7.62 -3.64 -6.61
N ASP A 33 -8.87 -3.92 -6.29
CA ASP A 33 -9.84 -2.87 -6.02
C ASP A 33 -9.54 -2.18 -4.67
N PRO A 34 -9.17 -0.88 -4.65
CA PRO A 34 -8.84 -0.18 -3.41
C PRO A 34 -10.05 -0.04 -2.48
N GLU A 35 -11.27 -0.31 -2.94
CA GLU A 35 -12.43 -0.48 -2.05
C GLU A 35 -12.27 -1.65 -1.08
N ILE A 36 -11.45 -2.67 -1.39
CA ILE A 36 -11.17 -3.77 -0.48
C ILE A 36 -10.42 -3.26 0.76
N LEU A 37 -9.44 -2.37 0.58
CA LEU A 37 -8.75 -1.73 1.71
C LEU A 37 -9.75 -0.92 2.55
N ASN A 38 -10.67 -0.19 1.90
CA ASN A 38 -11.73 0.53 2.62
C ASN A 38 -12.62 -0.40 3.45
N LYS A 39 -13.00 -1.55 2.90
CA LYS A 39 -13.81 -2.55 3.62
C LYS A 39 -13.06 -3.15 4.81
N LEU A 40 -11.75 -3.38 4.66
CA LEU A 40 -10.89 -3.89 5.74
C LEU A 40 -10.71 -2.87 6.86
N TYR A 41 -10.45 -1.60 6.52
CA TYR A 41 -10.40 -0.51 7.51
C TYR A 41 -11.75 -0.26 8.18
N ALA A 42 -12.87 -0.41 7.46
CA ALA A 42 -14.21 -0.28 8.03
C ALA A 42 -14.55 -1.41 9.01
N GLN A 43 -13.85 -2.55 8.95
CA GLN A 43 -13.89 -3.58 9.98
C GLN A 43 -12.95 -3.20 11.14
N GLU A 44 -13.23 -2.09 11.81
CA GLU A 44 -12.44 -1.47 12.90
C GLU A 44 -12.15 -2.37 14.13
N ARG A 45 -12.47 -3.66 14.12
CA ARG A 45 -12.37 -4.55 15.30
C ARG A 45 -11.39 -5.71 15.18
N GLY A 46 -10.40 -5.63 14.30
CA GLY A 46 -9.36 -6.67 14.22
C GLY A 46 -8.05 -6.17 13.64
N GLU A 47 -6.95 -6.69 14.18
CA GLU A 47 -5.65 -6.65 13.50
C GLU A 47 -5.77 -7.40 12.18
N TRP A 48 -5.93 -6.67 11.08
CA TRP A 48 -5.95 -7.24 9.75
C TRP A 48 -4.62 -6.99 9.04
N ARG A 49 -4.26 -7.94 8.20
CA ARG A 49 -3.13 -7.85 7.29
C ARG A 49 -3.62 -8.31 5.93
N PHE A 50 -3.46 -7.45 4.95
CA PHE A 50 -3.85 -7.69 3.58
C PHE A 50 -2.62 -7.93 2.75
N THR A 51 -2.50 -9.13 2.19
CA THR A 51 -1.34 -9.51 1.36
C THR A 51 -1.82 -9.77 -0.05
N PHE A 52 -1.17 -9.16 -1.02
CA PHE A 52 -1.47 -9.34 -2.43
C PHE A 52 -0.19 -9.32 -3.26
N GLN A 53 -0.22 -10.00 -4.41
CA GLN A 53 0.86 -9.89 -5.38
C GLN A 53 0.58 -8.72 -6.31
N TYR A 54 1.59 -7.89 -6.51
CA TYR A 54 1.57 -6.77 -7.41
C TYR A 54 2.84 -6.81 -8.25
N SER A 55 2.66 -7.01 -9.55
CA SER A 55 3.76 -7.37 -10.46
C SER A 55 4.52 -8.60 -9.92
N ASP A 56 5.84 -8.52 -9.74
CA ASP A 56 6.69 -9.59 -9.20
C ASP A 56 6.87 -9.48 -7.66
N HIS A 57 6.22 -8.49 -7.03
CA HIS A 57 6.44 -8.16 -5.62
C HIS A 57 5.25 -8.55 -4.75
N GLN A 58 5.52 -9.06 -3.55
CA GLN A 58 4.49 -9.34 -2.55
C GLN A 58 4.28 -8.12 -1.66
N ILE A 59 3.07 -7.54 -1.70
CA ILE A 59 2.71 -6.36 -0.92
C ILE A 59 1.85 -6.79 0.25
N THR A 60 2.25 -6.42 1.47
CA THR A 60 1.47 -6.61 2.69
C THR A 60 1.14 -5.27 3.31
N VAL A 61 -0.14 -4.96 3.45
CA VAL A 61 -0.62 -3.78 4.15
C VAL A 61 -1.23 -4.23 5.47
N THR A 62 -0.92 -3.53 6.55
CA THR A 62 -1.48 -3.83 7.88
C THR A 62 -2.45 -2.74 8.32
N HIS A 63 -3.30 -3.07 9.29
CA HIS A 63 -4.16 -2.11 9.98
C HIS A 63 -3.39 -0.86 10.49
N ASP A 64 -2.13 -1.02 10.90
CA ASP A 64 -1.28 0.06 11.43
C ASP A 64 -0.68 0.95 10.31
N GLU A 65 -1.28 0.93 9.12
CA GLU A 65 -0.83 1.64 7.93
C GLU A 65 0.59 1.25 7.46
N ARG A 66 1.17 0.19 8.03
CA ARG A 66 2.48 -0.34 7.61
C ARG A 66 2.35 -1.11 6.31
N ILE A 67 3.26 -0.79 5.39
CA ILE A 67 3.37 -1.43 4.08
C ILE A 67 4.66 -2.24 4.07
N PHE A 68 4.58 -3.52 3.75
CA PHE A 68 5.72 -4.38 3.52
C PHE A 68 5.75 -4.77 2.05
N VAL A 69 6.92 -4.66 1.42
CA VAL A 69 7.16 -5.07 0.05
C VAL A 69 8.21 -6.17 0.09
N ASP A 70 7.88 -7.36 -0.36
CA ASP A 70 8.72 -8.56 -0.26
C ASP A 70 9.19 -8.86 1.18
N GLY A 71 8.35 -8.52 2.17
CA GLY A 71 8.68 -8.63 3.59
C GLY A 71 9.54 -7.48 4.15
N ILE A 72 9.95 -6.51 3.32
CA ILE A 72 10.68 -5.32 3.75
C ILE A 72 9.69 -4.23 4.12
N LEU A 73 9.72 -3.78 5.37
CA LEU A 73 8.91 -2.65 5.83
C LEU A 73 9.31 -1.38 5.06
N GLN A 74 8.40 -0.90 4.22
CA GLN A 74 8.45 0.43 3.65
C GLN A 74 7.78 1.34 4.67
N SER A 75 8.58 1.86 5.61
CA SER A 75 8.14 2.94 6.48
C SER A 75 7.69 4.07 5.57
N SER A 76 6.39 4.31 5.50
CA SER A 76 5.84 5.53 4.94
C SER A 76 6.17 6.66 5.91
N GLU A 77 7.45 7.04 6.00
CA GLU A 77 7.80 8.36 6.45
C GLU A 77 7.44 9.31 5.30
N VAL A 78 6.14 9.47 5.06
CA VAL A 78 5.64 10.69 4.46
C VAL A 78 5.86 11.73 5.53
N ALA A 79 7.06 12.31 5.53
CA ALA A 79 7.37 13.52 6.27
C ALA A 79 6.35 14.57 5.82
N VAL A 80 5.28 14.72 6.59
CA VAL A 80 4.38 15.86 6.54
C VAL A 80 5.26 17.06 6.89
N ARG A 81 5.68 17.80 5.87
CA ARG A 81 6.27 19.12 6.06
C ARG A 81 5.12 20.11 6.15
N GLU A 82 5.02 20.75 7.31
CA GLU A 82 4.05 21.76 7.74
C GLU A 82 3.91 22.94 6.76
#